data_AF-A0A7Y5GVA2-F1
#
_entry.id   AF-A0A7Y5GVA2-F1
#
_cell.length_a   1.000
_cell.length_b   1.000
_cell.length_c   1.000
_cell.angle_alpha   90.00
_cell.angle_beta   90.00
_cell.angle_gamma   90.00
#
_symmetry.space_group_name_H-M   'P 1'
#
loop_
_entity.id
_entity.type
_entity.pdbx_description
1 polymer ?
#
loop_
_entity_poly.entity_id
_entity_poly.type
_entity_poly.pdbx_seq_one_letter_code
_entity_poly.pdbx_strand_id
1 'polypeptide(L)'
;MKSFRQSLESAHPELDFSKGVKNRLLSHHTPEPGETFPFPTARQIMTAAEWPAGYTYLGNYPDEIDAVWTEDVQGGTHDDSFWYISQASRIWKFPKHMALGKQLPRPWPHNCPGLPGPAANVSGIGFNLASILPESLEVSCLPIPPHLVTAGYDHWGDLDYYAGNLFVPLERDGNKDPLLMVVVAAAELTVIATGELPASHDHAAWCAINPLNGLLYTSEMFHAVSHITVYRWSIANATLTLTKVADIALHDASNKSVVIKRVQGGVFSKLGHLYLVSDSENSGAGVYGFDGITGLLQRFVPIRHNPSFTYSEELEGITIWDGSAAGIPGFKGQIHVFALDNDWPLGSDDAYVKHIGVSADDSGKL
;
A
#
# COMPACT_ATOMS: atom_id res chain seq x y z
N MET A 1 7.69 -22.49 -38.92
CA MET A 1 7.14 -21.96 -37.65
C MET A 1 6.09 -20.93 -37.99
N LYS A 2 4.91 -21.00 -37.37
CA LYS A 2 3.93 -19.91 -37.44
C LYS A 2 4.47 -18.74 -36.61
N SER A 3 4.40 -17.52 -37.13
CA SER A 3 4.61 -16.32 -36.31
C SER A 3 3.54 -16.25 -35.20
N PHE A 4 3.82 -15.53 -34.12
CA PHE A 4 2.85 -15.33 -33.03
C PHE A 4 1.47 -14.87 -33.54
N ARG A 5 1.46 -13.96 -34.53
CA ARG A 5 0.27 -13.51 -35.25
C ARG A 5 -0.49 -14.67 -35.91
N GLN A 6 0.21 -15.52 -36.66
CA GLN A 6 -0.39 -16.68 -37.34
C GLN A 6 -0.92 -17.74 -36.37
N SER A 7 -0.33 -17.83 -35.17
CA SER A 7 -0.85 -18.72 -34.12
C SER A 7 -2.14 -18.16 -33.50
N LEU A 8 -2.21 -16.84 -33.26
CA LEU A 8 -3.40 -16.18 -32.74
C LEU A 8 -4.57 -16.16 -33.74
N GLU A 9 -4.33 -15.79 -35.00
CA GLU A 9 -5.34 -15.82 -36.08
C GLU A 9 -5.91 -17.23 -36.30
N SER A 10 -5.10 -18.26 -36.06
CA SER A 10 -5.51 -19.66 -36.19
C SER A 10 -6.35 -20.15 -35.00
N ALA A 11 -6.19 -19.54 -33.82
CA ALA A 11 -6.94 -19.87 -32.61
C ALA A 11 -8.21 -19.02 -32.46
N HIS A 12 -8.21 -17.81 -33.03
CA HIS A 12 -9.26 -16.80 -32.91
C HIS A 12 -9.56 -16.16 -34.27
N PRO A 13 -10.30 -16.85 -35.16
CA PRO A 13 -10.59 -16.40 -36.52
C PRO A 13 -11.37 -15.07 -36.61
N GLU A 14 -12.04 -14.68 -35.53
CA GLU A 14 -12.75 -13.41 -35.35
C GLU A 14 -11.80 -12.19 -35.29
N LEU A 15 -10.52 -12.42 -34.98
CA LEU A 15 -9.48 -11.39 -34.95
C LEU A 15 -8.96 -11.13 -36.37
N ASP A 16 -9.74 -10.41 -37.17
CA ASP A 16 -9.33 -9.95 -38.51
C ASP A 16 -8.34 -8.76 -38.41
N PHE A 17 -7.05 -9.06 -38.51
CA PHE A 17 -5.97 -8.06 -38.45
C PHE A 17 -5.68 -7.35 -39.78
N SER A 18 -6.46 -7.60 -40.85
CA SER A 18 -6.28 -6.98 -42.17
C SER A 18 -6.62 -5.48 -42.20
N LYS A 19 -7.38 -5.00 -41.22
CA LYS A 19 -7.78 -3.58 -41.07
C LYS A 19 -6.88 -2.76 -40.14
N GLY A 20 -5.76 -3.33 -39.71
CA GLY A 20 -4.82 -2.72 -38.78
C GLY A 20 -5.20 -2.93 -37.32
N VAL A 21 -4.30 -3.57 -36.57
CA VAL A 21 -4.41 -3.90 -35.13
C VAL A 21 -4.79 -2.68 -34.28
N LYS A 22 -4.32 -1.49 -34.67
CA LYS A 22 -4.39 -0.26 -33.88
C LYS A 22 -5.79 0.36 -33.82
N ASN A 23 -6.59 0.30 -34.90
CA ASN A 23 -7.87 1.02 -34.96
C ASN A 23 -9.03 0.23 -34.34
N ARG A 24 -8.96 -1.11 -34.29
CA ARG A 24 -10.03 -1.95 -33.72
C ARG A 24 -9.86 -2.24 -32.22
N LEU A 25 -8.63 -2.28 -31.71
CA LEU A 25 -8.35 -2.42 -30.27
C LEU A 25 -8.71 -1.15 -29.46
N LEU A 26 -8.88 0.01 -30.12
CA LEU A 26 -9.22 1.27 -29.45
C LEU A 26 -10.73 1.58 -29.41
N SER A 27 -11.57 0.88 -30.17
CA SER A 27 -12.91 1.39 -30.50
C SER A 27 -14.10 0.65 -29.88
N HIS A 28 -13.93 -0.41 -29.09
CA HIS A 28 -15.07 -1.14 -28.52
C HIS A 28 -14.92 -1.47 -27.03
N HIS A 29 -15.73 -0.74 -26.25
CA HIS A 29 -16.69 -1.19 -25.23
C HIS A 29 -16.55 -0.51 -23.87
N THR A 30 -17.52 0.34 -23.56
CA THR A 30 -17.94 0.72 -22.21
C THR A 30 -18.96 -0.35 -21.78
N PRO A 31 -18.72 -1.13 -20.70
CA PRO A 31 -19.69 -2.13 -20.27
C PRO A 31 -20.89 -1.48 -19.57
N GLU A 32 -22.07 -2.03 -19.78
CA GLU A 32 -23.29 -1.71 -19.02
C GLU A 32 -23.31 -2.43 -17.66
N PRO A 33 -24.11 -1.97 -16.68
CA PRO A 33 -24.20 -2.60 -15.36
C PRO A 33 -24.69 -4.06 -15.43
N GLY A 34 -23.83 -5.01 -15.04
CA GLY A 34 -24.19 -6.42 -14.89
C GLY A 34 -23.31 -7.44 -15.64
N GLU A 35 -22.35 -7.00 -16.47
CA GLU A 35 -21.41 -7.93 -17.11
C GLU A 35 -20.23 -8.32 -16.19
N THR A 36 -19.91 -9.61 -16.14
CA THR A 36 -18.79 -10.18 -15.38
C THR A 36 -17.48 -10.17 -16.17
N PHE A 37 -16.41 -9.75 -15.47
CA PHE A 37 -14.96 -9.74 -15.77
C PHE A 37 -14.42 -8.65 -16.73
N PRO A 38 -13.81 -7.57 -16.20
CA PRO A 38 -13.29 -6.46 -16.99
C PRO A 38 -11.81 -6.68 -17.32
N PHE A 39 -11.48 -7.54 -18.29
CA PHE A 39 -10.14 -7.46 -18.86
C PHE A 39 -10.13 -6.40 -19.94
N PRO A 40 -9.38 -5.31 -19.72
CA PRO A 40 -9.30 -4.27 -20.71
C PRO A 40 -8.35 -4.82 -21.81
N THR A 41 -8.58 -4.43 -23.06
CA THR A 41 -7.95 -4.88 -24.33
C THR A 41 -6.67 -5.74 -24.23
N ALA A 42 -6.44 -6.68 -25.16
CA ALA A 42 -5.21 -7.49 -25.23
C ALA A 42 -3.89 -6.69 -25.07
N ARG A 43 -3.88 -5.39 -25.41
CA ARG A 43 -2.77 -4.47 -25.12
C ARG A 43 -2.51 -4.25 -23.63
N GLN A 44 -3.54 -4.08 -22.80
CA GLN A 44 -3.34 -3.92 -21.35
C GLN A 44 -2.84 -5.21 -20.71
N ILE A 45 -3.25 -6.37 -21.20
CA ILE A 45 -2.68 -7.67 -20.79
C ILE A 45 -1.20 -7.75 -21.18
N MET A 46 -0.84 -7.36 -22.41
CA MET A 46 0.56 -7.35 -22.85
C MET A 46 1.41 -6.30 -22.11
N THR A 47 0.85 -5.13 -21.79
CA THR A 47 1.54 -4.08 -21.05
C THR A 47 1.70 -4.42 -19.56
N ALA A 48 0.73 -5.11 -18.95
CA ALA A 48 0.87 -5.71 -17.61
C ALA A 48 1.88 -6.87 -17.55
N ALA A 49 2.35 -7.35 -18.71
CA ALA A 49 3.44 -8.30 -18.80
C ALA A 49 4.82 -7.61 -18.95
N GLU A 50 4.89 -6.28 -19.09
CA GLU A 50 6.15 -5.54 -19.18
C GLU A 50 6.70 -5.20 -17.79
N TRP A 51 7.47 -6.13 -17.22
CA TRP A 51 8.13 -5.94 -15.93
C TRP A 51 9.46 -5.19 -16.06
N PRO A 52 9.89 -4.44 -15.03
CA PRO A 52 11.27 -4.00 -14.92
C PRO A 52 12.27 -5.16 -15.08
N ALA A 53 13.38 -4.91 -15.75
CA ALA A 53 14.43 -5.91 -16.02
C ALA A 53 15.24 -6.23 -14.76
N GLY A 54 15.36 -5.27 -13.84
CA GLY A 54 16.08 -5.44 -12.59
C GLY A 54 15.69 -4.42 -11.53
N TYR A 55 16.03 -4.75 -10.28
CA TYR A 55 15.78 -3.95 -9.10
C TYR A 55 17.09 -3.75 -8.34
N THR A 56 17.32 -2.56 -7.83
CA THR A 56 18.54 -2.20 -7.09
C THR A 56 18.16 -1.53 -5.79
N TYR A 57 18.66 -2.04 -4.68
CA TYR A 57 18.54 -1.37 -3.39
C TYR A 57 19.42 -0.12 -3.36
N LEU A 58 18.84 1.01 -2.96
CA LEU A 58 19.47 2.34 -3.01
C LEU A 58 19.83 2.92 -1.64
N GLY A 59 19.50 2.21 -0.56
CA GLY A 59 19.70 2.63 0.83
C GLY A 59 18.40 2.92 1.57
N ASN A 60 18.55 3.40 2.80
CA ASN A 60 17.46 3.86 3.66
C ASN A 60 17.39 5.39 3.63
N TYR A 61 16.19 5.95 3.54
CA TYR A 61 15.95 7.35 3.87
C TYR A 61 14.46 7.66 4.16
N PRO A 62 14.11 8.12 5.35
CA PRO A 62 14.99 8.27 6.50
C PRO A 62 15.55 6.92 6.97
N ASP A 63 16.61 7.02 7.76
CA ASP A 63 17.40 5.91 8.29
C ASP A 63 17.49 6.15 9.80
N GLU A 64 16.93 5.24 10.60
CA GLU A 64 16.88 5.34 12.07
C GLU A 64 16.36 6.70 12.55
N ILE A 65 15.21 7.12 12.02
CA ILE A 65 14.60 8.37 12.50
C ILE A 65 13.55 8.11 13.55
N ASP A 66 13.68 8.87 14.64
CA ASP A 66 12.63 9.07 15.62
C ASP A 66 11.80 10.33 15.28
N ALA A 67 10.71 10.15 14.52
CA ALA A 67 9.79 11.25 14.17
C ALA A 67 8.34 10.91 14.54
N VAL A 68 7.45 11.91 14.48
CA VAL A 68 6.05 11.76 14.92
C VAL A 68 5.25 10.65 14.24
N TRP A 69 5.67 10.24 13.04
CA TRP A 69 5.01 9.21 12.23
C TRP A 69 5.71 7.85 12.27
N THR A 70 6.84 7.71 12.98
CA THR A 70 7.64 6.47 12.96
C THR A 70 7.16 5.41 13.92
N GLU A 71 6.65 5.81 15.08
CA GLU A 71 6.10 4.87 16.07
C GLU A 71 5.02 3.96 15.46
N ASP A 72 5.16 2.65 15.59
CA ASP A 72 4.23 1.66 15.04
C ASP A 72 3.81 1.96 13.59
N VAL A 73 4.71 2.44 12.71
CA VAL A 73 4.38 2.69 11.29
C VAL A 73 3.88 1.40 10.62
N GLN A 74 2.79 1.50 9.86
CA GLN A 74 2.13 0.34 9.25
C GLN A 74 2.24 0.40 7.73
N GLY A 75 2.42 1.60 7.17
CA GLY A 75 2.59 1.77 5.75
C GLY A 75 2.40 3.19 5.27
N GLY A 76 2.30 3.36 3.97
CA GLY A 76 2.18 4.68 3.39
C GLY A 76 1.75 4.67 1.93
N THR A 77 1.12 5.76 1.52
CA THR A 77 0.74 6.03 0.14
C THR A 77 0.83 7.53 -0.14
N HIS A 78 0.49 7.95 -1.34
CA HIS A 78 0.53 9.37 -1.68
C HIS A 78 -0.50 9.73 -2.76
N ASP A 79 -0.86 11.01 -2.81
CA ASP A 79 -1.49 11.61 -3.99
C ASP A 79 -0.47 12.49 -4.74
N ASP A 80 -0.92 13.47 -5.52
CA ASP A 80 -0.05 14.41 -6.23
C ASP A 80 0.63 15.46 -5.33
N SER A 81 0.11 15.69 -4.13
CA SER A 81 0.50 16.79 -3.23
C SER A 81 0.98 16.34 -1.85
N PHE A 82 0.51 15.20 -1.35
CA PHE A 82 0.69 14.74 0.03
C PHE A 82 1.14 13.28 0.12
N TRP A 83 1.96 13.01 1.12
CA TRP A 83 2.17 11.70 1.71
C TRP A 83 1.07 11.42 2.73
N TYR A 84 0.66 10.16 2.79
CA TYR A 84 -0.21 9.61 3.82
C TYR A 84 0.48 8.42 4.45
N ILE A 85 0.63 8.39 5.77
CA ILE A 85 1.38 7.35 6.49
C ILE A 85 0.50 6.83 7.63
N SER A 86 0.21 5.54 7.67
CA SER A 86 -0.50 4.91 8.79
C SER A 86 0.48 4.50 9.88
N GLN A 87 0.03 4.63 11.12
CA GLN A 87 0.56 4.01 12.32
C GLN A 87 -0.57 3.21 12.96
N ALA A 88 -0.28 2.37 13.96
CA ALA A 88 -1.32 1.67 14.71
C ALA A 88 -2.48 2.61 15.15
N SER A 89 -2.16 3.78 15.71
CA SER A 89 -3.18 4.68 16.30
C SER A 89 -3.71 5.81 15.41
N ARG A 90 -3.05 6.13 14.29
CA ARG A 90 -3.38 7.32 13.47
C ARG A 90 -2.87 7.23 12.04
N ILE A 91 -3.44 8.07 11.18
CA ILE A 91 -2.93 8.35 9.83
C ILE A 91 -2.40 9.77 9.80
N TRP A 92 -1.18 9.96 9.31
CA TRP A 92 -0.58 11.27 9.07
C TRP A 92 -0.75 11.70 7.62
N LYS A 93 -0.80 13.02 7.42
CA LYS A 93 -0.77 13.68 6.13
C LYS A 93 0.34 14.72 6.13
N PHE A 94 1.28 14.61 5.18
CA PHE A 94 2.40 15.54 5.02
C PHE A 94 2.47 16.06 3.60
N PRO A 95 2.81 17.34 3.35
CA PRO A 95 3.10 17.79 2.00
C PRO A 95 4.28 17.03 1.42
N LYS A 96 4.19 16.55 0.18
CA LYS A 96 5.27 15.80 -0.46
C LYS A 96 6.56 16.60 -0.51
N HIS A 97 6.52 17.92 -0.69
CA HIS A 97 7.73 18.75 -0.72
C HIS A 97 8.50 18.78 0.63
N MET A 98 7.92 18.25 1.71
CA MET A 98 8.58 18.10 2.99
C MET A 98 9.35 16.77 3.03
N ALA A 99 10.66 16.82 3.29
CA ALA A 99 11.46 15.62 3.44
C ALA A 99 11.07 14.88 4.74
N LEU A 100 10.65 13.61 4.64
CA LEU A 100 10.22 12.79 5.79
C LEU A 100 11.28 12.76 6.91
N GLY A 101 12.56 12.70 6.55
CA GLY A 101 13.68 12.67 7.51
C GLY A 101 14.04 14.00 8.17
N LYS A 102 13.33 15.10 7.87
CA LYS A 102 13.51 16.42 8.49
C LYS A 102 12.26 16.88 9.23
N GLN A 103 11.35 15.95 9.50
CA GLN A 103 10.10 16.24 10.16
C GLN A 103 10.28 16.40 11.67
N LEU A 104 9.20 16.83 12.30
CA LEU A 104 9.15 17.37 13.66
C LEU A 104 9.70 16.35 14.67
N PRO A 105 10.82 16.64 15.36
CA PRO A 105 11.39 15.72 16.34
C PRO A 105 10.46 15.57 17.55
N ARG A 106 10.49 14.40 18.21
CA ARG A 106 9.81 14.22 19.50
C ARG A 106 10.41 15.17 20.56
N PRO A 107 9.60 15.62 21.56
CA PRO A 107 8.19 15.34 21.76
C PRO A 107 7.31 16.33 20.97
N TRP A 108 6.59 15.84 19.97
CA TRP A 108 5.41 16.55 19.49
C TRP A 108 4.29 16.28 20.49
N PRO A 109 3.45 17.27 20.84
CA PRO A 109 2.32 16.99 21.71
C PRO A 109 1.53 15.84 21.09
N HIS A 110 1.35 14.76 21.85
CA HIS A 110 0.55 13.59 21.47
C HIS A 110 -0.87 13.96 20.99
N ASN A 111 -1.27 15.21 21.24
CA ASN A 111 -2.43 15.86 20.70
C ASN A 111 -2.25 16.12 19.19
N CYS A 112 -2.60 15.13 18.38
CA CYS A 112 -3.42 15.44 17.21
C CYS A 112 -4.56 16.36 17.68
N PRO A 113 -4.83 17.51 17.03
CA PRO A 113 -5.95 18.36 17.43
C PRO A 113 -7.25 17.52 17.43
N GLY A 114 -7.75 17.14 18.61
CA GLY A 114 -9.00 16.36 18.74
C GLY A 114 -8.96 15.07 19.56
N LEU A 115 -7.80 14.55 19.98
CA LEU A 115 -7.76 13.48 21.01
C LEU A 115 -7.36 14.04 22.37
N PRO A 116 -8.05 13.67 23.47
CA PRO A 116 -7.52 13.83 24.81
C PRO A 116 -6.37 12.81 24.97
N GLY A 117 -5.13 13.23 24.76
CA GLY A 117 -3.98 12.45 25.22
C GLY A 117 -4.05 12.30 26.75
N PRO A 118 -3.47 11.23 27.33
CA PRO A 118 -3.21 11.21 28.76
C PRO A 118 -2.38 12.45 29.08
N ALA A 119 -2.81 13.20 30.10
CA ALA A 119 -2.15 14.42 30.52
C ALA A 119 -0.70 14.12 30.93
N ALA A 120 0.23 14.21 29.99
CA ALA A 120 1.63 14.35 30.29
C ALA A 120 1.79 15.73 30.92
N ASN A 121 1.77 15.76 32.26
CA ASN A 121 2.21 16.89 33.06
C ASN A 121 3.69 17.16 32.76
N VAL A 122 3.99 17.85 31.66
CA VAL A 122 5.27 18.52 31.48
C VAL A 122 5.14 19.90 32.12
N SER A 123 5.10 19.91 33.45
CA SER A 123 5.28 21.14 34.21
C SER A 123 6.73 21.60 34.01
N GLY A 124 6.97 22.58 33.14
CA GLY A 124 8.25 23.31 33.22
C GLY A 124 8.73 24.09 32.01
N ILE A 125 8.29 23.82 30.78
CA ILE A 125 8.81 24.56 29.61
C ILE A 125 7.66 24.88 28.66
N GLY A 126 7.15 26.09 28.75
CA GLY A 126 6.14 26.63 27.84
C GLY A 126 6.75 26.89 26.47
N PHE A 127 6.75 25.87 25.60
CA PHE A 127 6.93 26.10 24.17
C PHE A 127 5.59 26.56 23.58
N ASN A 128 5.53 27.83 23.18
CA ASN A 128 4.44 28.29 22.32
C ASN A 128 4.68 27.72 20.92
N LEU A 129 3.94 26.68 20.55
CA LEU A 129 4.02 26.02 19.23
C LEU A 129 3.77 27.00 18.07
N ALA A 130 3.03 28.08 18.29
CA ALA A 130 2.78 29.12 17.28
C ALA A 130 4.02 29.99 16.98
N SER A 131 5.07 29.96 17.80
CA SER A 131 6.28 30.77 17.58
C SER A 131 7.43 30.04 16.86
N ILE A 132 7.28 28.74 16.57
CA ILE A 132 8.33 27.92 15.92
C ILE A 132 7.84 27.31 14.60
N LEU A 133 6.53 27.15 14.44
CA LEU A 133 5.96 26.66 13.19
C LEU A 133 5.68 27.86 12.28
N PRO A 134 6.22 27.90 11.05
CA PRO A 134 5.61 28.77 10.04
C PRO A 134 4.12 28.43 9.99
N GLU A 135 3.26 29.45 9.89
CA GLU A 135 1.79 29.37 9.83
C GLU A 135 1.22 28.52 8.66
N SER A 136 2.05 27.68 8.02
CA SER A 136 1.78 27.00 6.75
C SER A 136 2.25 25.55 6.67
N LEU A 137 2.55 24.87 7.78
CA LEU A 137 2.77 23.42 7.73
C LEU A 137 1.41 22.74 7.59
N GLU A 138 1.05 22.36 6.36
CA GLU A 138 -0.13 21.56 6.00
C GLU A 138 0.00 20.09 6.49
N VAL A 139 0.51 19.92 7.71
CA VAL A 139 0.64 18.63 8.39
C VAL A 139 -0.61 18.41 9.24
N SER A 140 -1.23 17.25 9.08
CA SER A 140 -2.41 16.87 9.86
C SER A 140 -2.39 15.38 10.17
N CYS A 141 -3.23 14.95 11.10
CA CYS A 141 -3.39 13.55 11.45
C CYS A 141 -4.83 13.22 11.78
N LEU A 142 -5.23 11.99 11.46
CA LEU A 142 -6.53 11.41 11.76
C LEU A 142 -6.32 10.26 12.75
N PRO A 143 -6.74 10.41 14.01
CA PRO A 143 -6.76 9.29 14.95
C PRO A 143 -7.85 8.27 14.60
N ILE A 144 -7.76 7.06 15.18
CA ILE A 144 -8.93 6.16 15.22
C ILE A 144 -10.12 6.89 15.88
N PRO A 145 -11.30 6.94 15.24
CA PRO A 145 -12.49 7.53 15.83
C PRO A 145 -12.79 6.98 17.23
N PRO A 146 -13.13 7.81 18.23
CA PRO A 146 -13.30 7.36 19.62
C PRO A 146 -14.32 6.24 19.82
N HIS A 147 -15.37 6.18 18.99
CA HIS A 147 -16.36 5.10 19.06
C HIS A 147 -15.79 3.75 18.56
N LEU A 148 -14.83 3.76 17.62
CA LEU A 148 -14.12 2.57 17.19
C LEU A 148 -13.07 2.14 18.22
N VAL A 149 -12.35 3.09 18.84
CA VAL A 149 -11.47 2.79 19.99
C VAL A 149 -12.26 2.15 21.13
N THR A 150 -13.44 2.67 21.45
CA THR A 150 -14.34 2.08 22.47
C THR A 150 -14.82 0.68 22.07
N ALA A 151 -14.98 0.43 20.76
CA ALA A 151 -15.26 -0.90 20.25
C ALA A 151 -14.04 -1.82 20.27
N GLY A 152 -12.84 -1.31 20.51
CA GLY A 152 -11.58 -2.06 20.66
C GLY A 152 -10.66 -2.02 19.44
N TYR A 153 -10.95 -1.19 18.44
CA TYR A 153 -10.07 -1.00 17.29
C TYR A 153 -8.87 -0.12 17.66
N ASP A 154 -7.67 -0.57 17.32
CA ASP A 154 -6.42 0.02 17.81
C ASP A 154 -5.26 -0.02 16.79
N HIS A 155 -5.48 -0.58 15.59
CA HIS A 155 -4.39 -0.86 14.66
C HIS A 155 -4.81 -0.61 13.19
N TRP A 156 -4.40 0.52 12.61
CA TRP A 156 -4.53 0.77 11.16
C TRP A 156 -3.55 -0.09 10.36
N GLY A 157 -3.92 -0.59 9.19
CA GLY A 157 -3.00 -1.29 8.29
C GLY A 157 -2.29 -0.38 7.26
N ASP A 158 -1.54 -1.00 6.35
CA ASP A 158 -1.03 -0.38 5.12
C ASP A 158 -2.20 0.09 4.24
N LEU A 159 -2.13 1.35 3.83
CA LEU A 159 -3.22 2.06 3.16
C LEU A 159 -2.92 2.30 1.69
N ASP A 160 -3.97 2.49 0.89
CA ASP A 160 -3.84 2.91 -0.50
C ASP A 160 -4.72 4.11 -0.85
N TYR A 161 -4.24 4.93 -1.78
CA TYR A 161 -4.93 6.12 -2.27
C TYR A 161 -5.60 5.82 -3.61
N TYR A 162 -6.91 6.09 -3.69
CA TYR A 162 -7.65 5.96 -4.93
C TYR A 162 -8.75 7.00 -5.05
N ALA A 163 -8.74 7.74 -6.16
CA ALA A 163 -9.79 8.68 -6.55
C ALA A 163 -10.19 9.68 -5.43
N GLY A 164 -9.21 10.26 -4.74
CA GLY A 164 -9.42 11.26 -3.69
C GLY A 164 -9.68 10.68 -2.30
N ASN A 165 -9.64 9.36 -2.14
CA ASN A 165 -9.90 8.67 -0.89
C ASN A 165 -8.73 7.78 -0.50
N LEU A 166 -8.53 7.59 0.80
CA LEU A 166 -7.67 6.57 1.37
C LEU A 166 -8.54 5.38 1.76
N PHE A 167 -8.08 4.18 1.44
CA PHE A 167 -8.63 2.93 1.91
C PHE A 167 -7.66 2.35 2.92
N VAL A 168 -8.16 2.10 4.13
CA VAL A 168 -7.32 1.74 5.26
C VAL A 168 -7.98 0.57 5.99
N PRO A 169 -7.32 -0.59 6.03
CA PRO A 169 -7.69 -1.66 6.94
C PRO A 169 -7.63 -1.20 8.40
N LEU A 170 -8.52 -1.71 9.25
CA LEU A 170 -8.51 -1.41 10.67
C LEU A 170 -8.79 -2.69 11.47
N GLU A 171 -7.79 -3.10 12.25
CA GLU A 171 -7.84 -4.25 13.12
C GLU A 171 -8.23 -3.86 14.56
N ARG A 172 -8.58 -4.90 15.31
CA ARG A 172 -9.06 -4.84 16.69
C ARG A 172 -8.12 -5.65 17.57
N ASP A 173 -7.85 -5.15 18.77
CA ASP A 173 -7.01 -5.82 19.77
C ASP A 173 -7.33 -7.32 19.89
N GLY A 174 -6.27 -8.12 19.75
CA GLY A 174 -6.35 -9.58 19.77
C GLY A 174 -7.02 -10.20 18.56
N ASN A 175 -7.04 -9.50 17.42
CA ASN A 175 -7.52 -9.95 16.10
C ASN A 175 -8.96 -10.49 16.15
N LYS A 176 -9.84 -9.75 16.83
CA LYS A 176 -11.23 -10.16 17.02
C LYS A 176 -12.11 -9.57 15.93
N ASP A 177 -12.90 -10.44 15.30
CA ASP A 177 -13.93 -10.04 14.36
C ASP A 177 -14.95 -9.03 14.95
N PRO A 178 -15.52 -8.16 14.09
CA PRO A 178 -15.19 -8.01 12.67
C PRO A 178 -13.99 -7.08 12.44
N LEU A 179 -13.13 -7.40 11.47
CA LEU A 179 -12.14 -6.47 10.93
C LEU A 179 -12.82 -5.44 10.01
N LEU A 180 -12.28 -4.24 9.90
CA LEU A 180 -12.89 -3.18 9.10
C LEU A 180 -12.01 -2.75 7.93
N MET A 181 -12.68 -2.28 6.88
CA MET A 181 -12.12 -1.40 5.88
C MET A 181 -12.73 -0.01 6.07
N VAL A 182 -11.88 1.01 6.18
CA VAL A 182 -12.28 2.40 6.40
C VAL A 182 -11.92 3.24 5.19
N VAL A 183 -12.85 4.09 4.75
CA VAL A 183 -12.63 5.05 3.68
C VAL A 183 -12.50 6.44 4.28
N VAL A 184 -11.40 7.12 3.98
CA VAL A 184 -11.08 8.46 4.48
C VAL A 184 -10.97 9.43 3.30
N ALA A 185 -11.61 10.59 3.38
CA ALA A 185 -11.42 11.67 2.41
C ALA A 185 -9.98 12.18 2.52
N ALA A 186 -9.17 12.05 1.46
CA ALA A 186 -7.74 12.35 1.53
C ALA A 186 -7.45 13.86 1.65
N ALA A 187 -8.36 14.71 1.15
CA ALA A 187 -8.24 16.16 1.20
C ALA A 187 -8.42 16.69 2.64
N GLU A 188 -9.46 16.25 3.33
CA GLU A 188 -9.81 16.73 4.68
C GLU A 188 -9.31 15.81 5.80
N LEU A 189 -8.83 14.62 5.46
CA LEU A 189 -8.47 13.56 6.41
C LEU A 189 -9.63 13.21 7.35
N THR A 190 -10.81 12.95 6.78
CA THR A 190 -12.05 12.65 7.52
C THR A 190 -12.63 11.29 7.11
N VAL A 191 -13.16 10.53 8.06
CA VAL A 191 -13.80 9.24 7.77
C VAL A 191 -15.10 9.46 6.99
N ILE A 192 -15.21 8.84 5.82
CA ILE A 192 -16.39 8.88 4.95
C ILE A 192 -17.29 7.67 5.24
N ALA A 193 -16.69 6.48 5.36
CA ALA A 193 -17.43 5.24 5.51
C ALA A 193 -16.60 4.15 6.18
N THR A 194 -17.29 3.19 6.78
CA THR A 194 -16.70 1.94 7.27
C THR A 194 -17.49 0.75 6.73
N GLY A 195 -16.82 -0.39 6.58
CA GLY A 195 -17.42 -1.64 6.16
C GLY A 195 -16.66 -2.82 6.75
N GLU A 196 -17.38 -3.88 7.09
CA GLU A 196 -16.74 -5.10 7.60
C GLU A 196 -16.00 -5.80 6.46
N LEU A 197 -14.76 -6.20 6.73
CA LEU A 197 -14.09 -7.22 5.94
C LEU A 197 -14.78 -8.57 6.21
N PRO A 198 -15.12 -9.36 5.18
CA PRO A 198 -15.76 -10.64 5.39
C PRO A 198 -14.94 -11.56 6.30
N ALA A 199 -15.62 -12.31 7.17
CA ALA A 199 -15.08 -13.15 8.26
C ALA A 199 -14.15 -14.31 7.84
N SER A 200 -13.64 -14.34 6.62
CA SER A 200 -12.52 -15.21 6.26
C SER A 200 -11.17 -14.64 6.67
N HIS A 201 -11.15 -13.37 7.12
CA HIS A 201 -9.96 -12.63 7.51
C HIS A 201 -9.68 -12.71 9.00
N ASP A 202 -8.55 -13.31 9.37
CA ASP A 202 -8.02 -13.30 10.74
C ASP A 202 -7.19 -12.03 10.99
N HIS A 203 -6.75 -11.36 9.92
CA HIS A 203 -5.99 -10.12 9.93
C HIS A 203 -6.34 -9.22 8.73
N ALA A 204 -6.16 -7.92 8.90
CA ALA A 204 -6.37 -6.88 7.91
C ALA A 204 -5.12 -5.97 7.87
N ALA A 205 -3.97 -6.54 7.50
CA ALA A 205 -2.71 -5.80 7.49
C ALA A 205 -2.61 -4.76 6.38
N TRP A 206 -3.23 -4.99 5.21
CA TRP A 206 -3.05 -4.13 4.04
C TRP A 206 -4.26 -4.12 3.10
N CYS A 207 -4.33 -3.11 2.23
CA CYS A 207 -5.13 -3.17 1.01
C CYS A 207 -4.47 -2.41 -0.14
N ALA A 208 -4.83 -2.76 -1.37
CA ALA A 208 -4.43 -2.01 -2.56
C ALA A 208 -5.58 -1.94 -3.57
N ILE A 209 -5.68 -0.84 -4.30
CA ILE A 209 -6.68 -0.69 -5.37
C ILE A 209 -5.99 -0.75 -6.72
N ASN A 210 -6.44 -1.67 -7.56
CA ASN A 210 -5.88 -1.81 -8.90
C ASN A 210 -6.31 -0.62 -9.77
N PRO A 211 -5.39 0.22 -10.26
CA PRO A 211 -5.73 1.43 -11.01
C PRO A 211 -6.40 1.15 -12.34
N LEU A 212 -6.29 -0.08 -12.88
CA LEU A 212 -6.88 -0.46 -14.16
C LEU A 212 -8.36 -0.81 -14.07
N ASN A 213 -8.86 -1.22 -12.90
CA ASN A 213 -10.24 -1.70 -12.73
C ASN A 213 -10.96 -1.15 -11.49
N GLY A 214 -10.26 -0.46 -10.59
CA GLY A 214 -10.79 0.13 -9.37
C GLY A 214 -11.23 -0.86 -8.30
N LEU A 215 -10.90 -2.15 -8.43
CA LEU A 215 -11.21 -3.17 -7.43
C LEU A 215 -10.19 -3.14 -6.29
N LEU A 216 -10.66 -3.46 -5.08
CA LEU A 216 -9.86 -3.55 -3.86
C LEU A 216 -9.30 -4.97 -3.71
N TYR A 217 -8.02 -5.06 -3.41
CA TYR A 217 -7.26 -6.29 -3.22
C TYR A 217 -6.73 -6.32 -1.80
N THR A 218 -6.82 -7.46 -1.15
CA THR A 218 -6.25 -7.70 0.18
C THR A 218 -6.10 -9.21 0.41
N SER A 219 -5.44 -9.59 1.49
CA SER A 219 -5.28 -10.98 1.90
C SER A 219 -5.12 -11.08 3.41
N GLU A 220 -5.20 -12.31 3.92
CA GLU A 220 -4.62 -12.64 5.23
C GLU A 220 -3.15 -12.22 5.33
N MET A 221 -2.63 -12.16 6.57
CA MET A 221 -1.23 -11.85 6.84
C MET A 221 -0.39 -13.08 7.24
N PHE A 222 -0.75 -13.79 8.33
CA PHE A 222 0.26 -14.51 9.13
C PHE A 222 0.74 -15.87 8.58
N HIS A 223 -0.16 -16.78 8.19
CA HIS A 223 0.20 -18.21 8.21
C HIS A 223 0.48 -18.85 6.84
N ALA A 224 -0.22 -18.44 5.76
CA ALA A 224 0.01 -18.94 4.40
C ALA A 224 -0.86 -18.21 3.35
N VAL A 225 -0.42 -17.05 2.89
CA VAL A 225 -1.07 -16.33 1.79
C VAL A 225 -0.79 -17.03 0.47
N SER A 226 -1.80 -17.71 -0.05
CA SER A 226 -1.77 -18.44 -1.34
C SER A 226 -2.69 -17.85 -2.39
N HIS A 227 -3.49 -16.85 -2.02
CA HIS A 227 -4.40 -16.15 -2.90
C HIS A 227 -4.64 -14.73 -2.40
N ILE A 228 -5.10 -13.87 -3.31
CA ILE A 228 -5.54 -12.50 -3.03
C ILE A 228 -7.04 -12.44 -3.20
N THR A 229 -7.74 -11.91 -2.20
CA THR A 229 -9.19 -11.70 -2.29
C THR A 229 -9.45 -10.36 -2.96
N VAL A 230 -10.36 -10.35 -3.94
CA VAL A 230 -10.70 -9.16 -4.72
C VAL A 230 -12.13 -8.75 -4.44
N TYR A 231 -12.33 -7.47 -4.14
CA TYR A 231 -13.62 -6.89 -3.81
C TYR A 231 -14.01 -5.78 -4.78
N ARG A 232 -15.27 -5.79 -5.17
CA ARG A 232 -15.96 -4.59 -5.64
C ARG A 232 -16.45 -3.85 -4.41
N TRP A 233 -16.30 -2.54 -4.41
CA TRP A 233 -16.74 -1.70 -3.31
C TRP A 233 -17.74 -0.65 -3.77
N SER A 234 -18.59 -0.22 -2.84
CA SER A 234 -19.50 0.91 -3.03
C SER A 234 -19.76 1.58 -1.68
N ILE A 235 -20.08 2.87 -1.70
CA ILE A 235 -20.37 3.65 -0.49
C ILE A 235 -21.79 4.19 -0.61
N ALA A 236 -22.61 3.93 0.41
CA ALA A 236 -23.94 4.53 0.56
C ALA A 236 -24.22 4.78 2.04
N ASN A 237 -24.71 5.97 2.38
CA ASN A 237 -25.07 6.35 3.76
C ASN A 237 -23.96 6.09 4.80
N ALA A 238 -22.71 6.44 4.47
CA ALA A 238 -21.52 6.19 5.29
C ALA A 238 -21.21 4.70 5.56
N THR A 239 -21.82 3.79 4.80
CA THR A 239 -21.50 2.36 4.83
C THR A 239 -20.73 1.98 3.58
N LEU A 240 -19.55 1.38 3.76
CA LEU A 240 -18.79 0.72 2.72
C LEU A 240 -19.31 -0.71 2.58
N THR A 241 -19.75 -1.08 1.38
CA THR A 241 -20.13 -2.46 1.06
C THR A 241 -19.03 -3.10 0.22
N LEU A 242 -18.44 -4.18 0.72
CA LEU A 242 -17.48 -5.01 -0.02
C LEU A 242 -18.19 -6.26 -0.56
N THR A 243 -18.19 -6.41 -1.88
CA THR A 243 -18.73 -7.60 -2.57
C THR A 243 -17.57 -8.37 -3.16
N LYS A 244 -17.32 -9.59 -2.67
CA LYS A 244 -16.26 -10.46 -3.21
C LYS A 244 -16.51 -10.75 -4.69
N VAL A 245 -15.49 -10.52 -5.51
CA VAL A 245 -15.51 -10.72 -6.97
C VAL A 245 -14.71 -11.96 -7.35
N ALA A 246 -13.56 -12.18 -6.73
CA ALA A 246 -12.67 -13.28 -7.05
C ALA A 246 -11.71 -13.61 -5.90
N ASP A 247 -11.12 -14.81 -5.98
CA ASP A 247 -9.84 -15.15 -5.35
C ASP A 247 -8.82 -15.40 -6.45
N ILE A 248 -7.70 -14.68 -6.41
CA ILE A 248 -6.62 -14.85 -7.38
C ILE A 248 -5.54 -15.72 -6.73
N ALA A 249 -5.41 -16.96 -7.21
CA ALA A 249 -4.41 -17.90 -6.72
C ALA A 249 -3.00 -17.46 -7.13
N LEU A 250 -2.09 -17.39 -6.14
CA LEU A 250 -0.69 -17.07 -6.36
C LEU A 250 0.08 -18.31 -6.83
N HIS A 251 0.81 -18.19 -7.93
CA HIS A 251 1.54 -19.32 -8.52
C HIS A 251 2.77 -18.88 -9.30
N ASP A 252 3.73 -19.79 -9.50
CA ASP A 252 4.92 -19.55 -10.30
C ASP A 252 4.73 -19.91 -11.78
N ALA A 253 5.76 -19.71 -12.60
CA ALA A 253 5.72 -20.02 -14.05
C ALA A 253 5.50 -21.51 -14.38
N SER A 254 5.66 -22.41 -13.41
CA SER A 254 5.35 -23.84 -13.53
C SER A 254 3.93 -24.17 -13.03
N ASN A 255 3.12 -23.15 -12.74
CA ASN A 255 1.78 -23.25 -12.16
C ASN A 255 1.77 -23.89 -10.76
N LYS A 256 2.90 -23.85 -10.05
CA LYS A 256 2.98 -24.31 -8.66
C LYS A 256 2.54 -23.17 -7.75
N SER A 257 1.69 -23.49 -6.76
CA SER A 257 1.24 -22.49 -5.79
C SER A 257 2.42 -21.86 -5.06
N VAL A 258 2.37 -20.52 -4.97
CA VAL A 258 3.28 -19.70 -4.18
C VAL A 258 2.56 -19.36 -2.88
N VAL A 259 3.26 -19.54 -1.76
CA VAL A 259 2.75 -19.22 -0.43
C VAL A 259 3.68 -18.20 0.20
N ILE A 260 3.12 -17.05 0.57
CA ILE A 260 3.83 -15.98 1.27
C ILE A 260 3.36 -15.95 2.72
N LYS A 261 4.27 -15.67 3.66
CA LYS A 261 3.94 -15.50 5.07
C LYS A 261 4.19 -14.05 5.49
N ARG A 262 3.47 -13.58 6.51
CA ARG A 262 3.63 -12.22 7.05
C ARG A 262 3.58 -11.16 5.94
N VAL A 263 2.52 -11.18 5.12
CA VAL A 263 2.29 -10.13 4.12
C VAL A 263 1.79 -8.88 4.84
N GLN A 264 2.60 -7.83 4.83
CA GLN A 264 2.40 -6.63 5.63
C GLN A 264 1.84 -5.45 4.83
N GLY A 265 2.13 -5.42 3.53
CA GLY A 265 1.75 -4.33 2.67
C GLY A 265 1.51 -4.77 1.24
N GLY A 266 0.81 -3.93 0.48
CA GLY A 266 0.63 -4.15 -0.94
C GLY A 266 0.32 -2.87 -1.71
N VAL A 267 0.81 -2.79 -2.94
CA VAL A 267 0.60 -1.64 -3.82
C VAL A 267 0.52 -2.08 -5.27
N PHE A 268 -0.27 -1.36 -6.06
CA PHE A 268 -0.30 -1.54 -7.51
C PHE A 268 0.61 -0.54 -8.23
N SER A 269 1.30 -1.05 -9.24
CA SER A 269 1.87 -0.23 -10.30
C SER A 269 0.75 0.38 -11.16
N LYS A 270 1.03 1.46 -11.88
CA LYS A 270 0.08 2.04 -12.85
C LYS A 270 -0.29 1.08 -13.98
N LEU A 271 0.51 0.03 -14.18
CA LEU A 271 0.29 -1.02 -15.18
C LEU A 271 -0.44 -2.25 -14.61
N GLY A 272 -0.83 -2.24 -13.34
CA GLY A 272 -1.56 -3.33 -12.71
C GLY A 272 -0.68 -4.47 -12.19
N HIS A 273 0.62 -4.25 -12.03
CA HIS A 273 1.48 -5.18 -11.30
C HIS A 273 1.19 -5.04 -9.80
N LEU A 274 0.88 -6.14 -9.12
CA LEU A 274 0.70 -6.15 -7.68
C LEU A 274 2.05 -6.42 -7.03
N TYR A 275 2.51 -5.50 -6.19
CA TYR A 275 3.67 -5.69 -5.33
C TYR A 275 3.20 -5.93 -3.91
N LEU A 276 3.70 -7.00 -3.29
CA LEU A 276 3.44 -7.36 -1.90
C LEU A 276 4.75 -7.36 -1.14
N VAL A 277 4.74 -6.87 0.08
CA VAL A 277 5.90 -6.94 0.97
C VAL A 277 5.65 -7.97 2.06
N SER A 278 6.67 -8.79 2.32
CA SER A 278 6.66 -9.83 3.34
C SER A 278 7.78 -9.61 4.33
N ASP A 279 7.45 -9.72 5.61
CA ASP A 279 8.40 -9.66 6.73
C ASP A 279 8.91 -11.07 7.14
N SER A 280 8.73 -12.10 6.31
CA SER A 280 9.09 -13.45 6.74
C SER A 280 10.60 -13.71 6.72
N GLU A 281 11.26 -13.57 7.88
CA GLU A 281 12.69 -13.83 8.11
C GLU A 281 13.16 -15.19 7.54
N ASN A 282 12.36 -16.23 7.72
CA ASN A 282 12.70 -17.61 7.39
C ASN A 282 12.20 -18.07 6.02
N SER A 283 11.40 -17.26 5.30
CA SER A 283 10.76 -17.70 4.05
C SER A 283 10.74 -16.70 2.91
N GLY A 284 11.59 -15.67 2.97
CA GLY A 284 11.84 -14.77 1.85
C GLY A 284 11.28 -13.38 2.08
N ALA A 285 11.74 -12.71 3.12
CA ALA A 285 11.42 -11.31 3.34
C ALA A 285 11.86 -10.43 2.17
N GLY A 286 11.02 -9.48 1.82
CA GLY A 286 11.20 -8.59 0.69
C GLY A 286 9.93 -8.41 -0.13
N VAL A 287 10.12 -7.98 -1.38
CA VAL A 287 9.02 -7.58 -2.26
C VAL A 287 8.76 -8.64 -3.32
N TYR A 288 7.54 -9.15 -3.35
CA TYR A 288 7.03 -10.05 -4.38
C TYR A 288 6.24 -9.25 -5.40
N GLY A 289 6.52 -9.47 -6.69
CA GLY A 289 5.78 -8.88 -7.79
C GLY A 289 4.96 -9.93 -8.52
N PHE A 290 3.64 -9.76 -8.52
CA PHE A 290 2.67 -10.60 -9.22
C PHE A 290 1.99 -9.85 -10.35
N ASP A 291 1.65 -10.57 -11.42
CA ASP A 291 0.60 -10.11 -12.33
C ASP A 291 -0.72 -10.05 -11.54
N GLY A 292 -1.24 -8.85 -11.32
CA GLY A 292 -2.40 -8.63 -10.46
C GLY A 292 -3.73 -9.12 -11.01
N ILE A 293 -3.72 -9.72 -12.20
CA ILE A 293 -4.88 -10.34 -12.84
C ILE A 293 -4.82 -11.87 -12.67
N THR A 294 -3.67 -12.46 -12.94
CA THR A 294 -3.50 -13.91 -13.00
C THR A 294 -2.98 -14.49 -11.69
N GLY A 295 -2.26 -13.71 -10.88
CA GLY A 295 -1.54 -14.21 -9.70
C GLY A 295 -0.21 -14.89 -10.04
N LEU A 296 0.28 -14.73 -11.27
CA LEU A 296 1.58 -15.25 -11.68
C LEU A 296 2.72 -14.43 -11.03
N LEU A 297 3.58 -15.11 -10.27
CA LEU A 297 4.80 -14.54 -9.72
C LEU A 297 5.77 -14.20 -10.84
N GLN A 298 6.14 -12.93 -10.91
CA GLN A 298 7.04 -12.39 -11.93
C GLN A 298 8.37 -11.97 -11.34
N ARG A 299 8.37 -11.43 -10.11
CA ARG A 299 9.57 -10.89 -9.48
C ARG A 299 9.59 -11.21 -7.99
N PHE A 300 10.81 -11.34 -7.47
CA PHE A 300 11.10 -11.31 -6.05
C PHE A 300 12.36 -10.48 -5.84
N VAL A 301 12.27 -9.50 -4.94
CA VAL A 301 13.37 -8.61 -4.56
C VAL A 301 13.62 -8.83 -3.07
N PRO A 302 14.67 -9.57 -2.70
CA PRO A 302 14.97 -9.79 -1.29
C PRO A 302 15.37 -8.47 -0.65
N ILE A 303 14.79 -8.19 0.52
CA ILE A 303 15.17 -7.06 1.35
C ILE A 303 15.91 -7.61 2.56
N ARG A 304 17.11 -7.09 2.79
CA ARG A 304 17.82 -7.35 4.05
C ARG A 304 17.21 -6.45 5.12
N HIS A 305 16.83 -7.06 6.22
CA HIS A 305 16.47 -6.43 7.47
C HIS A 305 17.22 -7.16 8.59
N ASN A 306 17.37 -6.55 9.76
CA ASN A 306 18.00 -7.18 10.93
C ASN A 306 16.95 -7.87 11.81
N PRO A 307 16.78 -9.20 11.77
CA PRO A 307 15.74 -9.91 12.51
C PRO A 307 16.07 -10.15 14.00
N SER A 308 17.06 -9.46 14.57
CA SER A 308 17.55 -9.82 15.91
C SER A 308 16.60 -9.31 17.00
N PHE A 309 16.21 -10.15 17.97
CA PHE A 309 15.27 -9.85 19.07
C PHE A 309 15.56 -8.57 19.90
N THR A 310 16.76 -7.98 19.77
CA THR A 310 17.16 -6.77 20.51
C THR A 310 17.05 -5.49 19.66
N TYR A 311 16.98 -5.61 18.33
CA TYR A 311 16.91 -4.55 17.31
C TYR A 311 16.31 -5.19 16.05
N SER A 312 15.01 -5.49 16.09
CA SER A 312 14.35 -6.24 15.03
C SER A 312 13.71 -5.28 14.05
N GLU A 313 14.27 -5.22 12.84
CA GLU A 313 13.65 -4.55 11.72
C GLU A 313 12.46 -5.38 11.20
N GLU A 314 11.26 -4.84 11.25
CA GLU A 314 10.04 -5.43 10.69
C GLU A 314 9.66 -4.68 9.39
N LEU A 315 9.50 -5.39 8.28
CA LEU A 315 9.00 -4.79 7.04
C LEU A 315 7.49 -4.56 7.14
N GLU A 316 7.04 -3.36 6.83
CA GLU A 316 5.65 -2.92 6.99
C GLU A 316 5.01 -2.68 5.62
N GLY A 317 4.39 -1.54 5.39
CA GLY A 317 3.75 -1.19 4.13
C GLY A 317 4.71 -0.87 2.97
N ILE A 318 4.13 -0.75 1.77
CA ILE A 318 4.86 -0.50 0.53
C ILE A 318 4.15 0.53 -0.34
N THR A 319 4.92 1.38 -1.03
CA THR A 319 4.38 2.30 -2.02
C THR A 319 5.27 2.45 -3.25
N ILE A 320 4.66 2.88 -4.36
CA ILE A 320 5.35 3.15 -5.63
C ILE A 320 5.29 4.63 -5.91
N TRP A 321 6.46 5.27 -5.90
CA TRP A 321 6.61 6.68 -6.20
C TRP A 321 8.01 6.96 -6.74
N ASP A 322 8.14 7.69 -7.85
CA ASP A 322 9.46 8.06 -8.38
C ASP A 322 10.06 9.24 -7.61
N GLY A 323 10.65 8.95 -6.44
CA GLY A 323 11.32 9.96 -5.60
C GLY A 323 12.51 10.60 -6.29
N SER A 324 13.19 9.87 -7.17
CA SER A 324 14.32 10.41 -7.96
C SER A 324 13.88 11.55 -8.87
N ALA A 325 12.75 11.37 -9.56
CA ALA A 325 12.19 12.38 -10.46
C ALA A 325 11.63 13.61 -9.72
N ALA A 326 11.13 13.41 -8.50
CA ALA A 326 10.59 14.48 -7.67
C ALA A 326 11.68 15.38 -7.04
N GLY A 327 12.95 14.95 -7.07
CA GLY A 327 14.07 15.73 -6.53
C GLY A 327 14.02 15.93 -5.02
N ILE A 328 13.30 15.07 -4.30
CA ILE A 328 13.24 15.12 -2.83
C ILE A 328 14.56 14.61 -2.27
N PRO A 329 15.29 15.42 -1.48
CA PRO A 329 16.54 14.97 -0.88
C PRO A 329 16.33 13.68 -0.07
N GLY A 330 17.12 12.66 -0.39
CA GLY A 330 17.12 11.36 0.30
C GLY A 330 16.16 10.33 -0.28
N PHE A 331 14.99 10.73 -0.78
CA PHE A 331 14.06 9.81 -1.45
C PHE A 331 14.58 9.44 -2.85
N LYS A 332 15.04 8.19 -3.01
CA LYS A 332 15.57 7.67 -4.27
C LYS A 332 14.79 6.45 -4.73
N GLY A 333 14.87 6.15 -6.02
CA GLY A 333 14.21 4.99 -6.62
C GLY A 333 12.72 5.21 -6.83
N GLN A 334 12.00 4.10 -6.97
CA GLN A 334 10.59 4.07 -7.36
C GLN A 334 9.71 3.23 -6.44
N ILE A 335 10.29 2.30 -5.68
CA ILE A 335 9.58 1.47 -4.71
C ILE A 335 10.13 1.81 -3.32
N HIS A 336 9.23 2.01 -2.38
CA HIS A 336 9.54 2.41 -1.01
C HIS A 336 8.85 1.44 -0.06
N VAL A 337 9.65 0.79 0.78
CA VAL A 337 9.15 -0.14 1.81
C VAL A 337 9.39 0.50 3.17
N PHE A 338 8.33 0.66 3.95
CA PHE A 338 8.42 1.10 5.33
C PHE A 338 8.93 -0.05 6.18
N ALA A 339 9.75 0.25 7.18
CA ALA A 339 10.16 -0.73 8.15
C ALA A 339 10.29 -0.08 9.53
N LEU A 340 9.92 -0.82 10.57
CA LEU A 340 10.07 -0.47 11.97
C LEU A 340 11.36 -1.08 12.52
N ASP A 341 12.11 -0.37 13.35
CA ASP A 341 13.00 -1.00 14.35
C ASP A 341 12.23 -1.11 15.66
N ASN A 342 11.88 -2.33 16.05
CA ASN A 342 11.22 -2.55 17.34
C ASN A 342 12.26 -2.47 18.46
N ASP A 343 12.39 -1.28 19.05
CA ASP A 343 13.35 -0.96 20.11
C ASP A 343 12.84 -1.40 21.50
N TRP A 344 12.37 -2.63 21.60
CA TRP A 344 11.85 -3.19 22.84
C TRP A 344 12.97 -3.60 23.82
N PRO A 345 12.87 -3.34 25.15
CA PRO A 345 11.78 -2.69 25.89
C PRO A 345 12.07 -1.23 26.30
N LEU A 346 13.11 -0.60 25.76
CA LEU A 346 13.68 0.63 26.34
C LEU A 346 13.76 1.82 25.38
N GLY A 347 13.38 1.67 24.12
CA GLY A 347 13.40 2.74 23.13
C GLY A 347 12.02 3.02 22.53
N SER A 348 11.98 4.09 21.75
CA SER A 348 10.87 4.47 20.87
C SER A 348 11.19 3.94 19.49
N ASP A 349 10.20 3.41 18.77
CA ASP A 349 10.50 2.74 17.51
C ASP A 349 11.01 3.75 16.47
N ASP A 350 12.16 3.41 15.90
CA ASP A 350 12.73 4.11 14.77
C ASP A 350 12.09 3.57 13.49
N ALA A 351 11.94 4.42 12.47
CA ALA A 351 11.49 3.96 11.16
C ALA A 351 12.55 4.15 10.07
N TYR A 352 12.53 3.20 9.15
CA TYR A 352 13.26 3.23 7.90
C TYR A 352 12.30 3.32 6.74
N VAL A 353 12.75 3.96 5.67
CA VAL A 353 12.17 3.74 4.34
C VAL A 353 13.25 3.17 3.43
N LYS A 354 13.07 1.91 3.05
CA LYS A 354 13.98 1.17 2.18
C LYS A 354 13.67 1.52 0.73
N HIS A 355 14.67 2.04 0.03
CA HIS A 355 14.52 2.50 -1.35
C HIS A 355 14.97 1.44 -2.35
N ILE A 356 14.09 1.12 -3.30
CA ILE A 356 14.40 0.24 -4.42
C ILE A 356 14.19 1.01 -5.73
N GLY A 357 15.22 1.04 -6.55
CA GLY A 357 15.19 1.60 -7.89
C GLY A 357 15.06 0.53 -8.96
N VAL A 358 14.47 0.92 -10.09
CA VAL A 358 14.57 0.20 -11.36
C VAL A 358 15.46 0.98 -12.32
N SER A 359 15.83 0.37 -13.45
CA SER A 359 16.59 1.10 -14.48
C SER A 359 15.79 2.30 -15.01
N ALA A 360 16.47 3.34 -15.49
CA ALA A 360 15.79 4.54 -16.02
C ALA A 360 14.86 4.19 -17.20
N ASP A 361 15.22 3.20 -18.01
CA ASP A 361 14.42 2.70 -19.13
C ASP A 361 13.18 1.91 -18.66
N ASP A 362 13.15 1.49 -17.39
CA ASP A 362 12.08 0.70 -16.78
C ASP A 362 11.17 1.50 -15.82
N SER A 363 11.49 2.76 -15.49
CA SER A 363 10.66 3.56 -14.56
C SER A 363 9.22 3.73 -15.07
N GLY A 364 9.04 3.75 -16.39
CA GLY A 364 7.73 3.77 -17.05
C GLY A 364 6.88 2.51 -16.81
N LYS A 365 7.46 1.42 -16.31
CA LYS A 365 6.81 0.13 -16.08
C LYS A 365 6.24 -0.04 -14.66
N LEU A 366 6.47 0.95 -13.79
CA LEU A 366 5.92 1.06 -12.45
C LEU A 366 4.73 2.03 -12.43
#